data_AF-W4UWA2-F1
#
_entry.id   AF-W4UWA2-F1
#
_cell.length_a   1.000
_cell.length_b   1.000
_cell.length_c   1.000
_cell.angle_alpha   90.00
_cell.angle_beta   90.00
_cell.angle_gamma   90.00
#
_symmetry.space_group_name_H-M   'P 1'
#
loop_
_entity.id
_entity.type
_entity.pdbx_description
1 polymer ?
#
loop_
_entity_poly.entity_id
_entity_poly.type
_entity_poly.pdbx_seq_one_letter_code
_entity_poly.pdbx_strand_id
1 'polypeptide(L)'
;MEDWMKYARDMAKAEKELDIEMWVIISFYRRTVEKENILIFRYDLPKRLADKYCWVIGWRKARLICRYPRGNVYHTYSLYDKHSGEDYSFGSDLSRLAAAKAQVTKMQRSIQDYVKVQKQGNLFFDEDKDEMLLKARNKLKIKEKNVQQAENRLHEKVESHRCGFRE
;
A
#
# COMPACT_ATOMS: atom_id res chain seq x y z
N MET A 1 19.30 3.39 8.80
CA MET A 1 19.16 2.97 7.40
C MET A 1 18.57 1.56 7.28
N GLU A 2 18.88 0.62 8.19
CA GLU A 2 18.29 -0.74 8.15
C GLU A 2 16.78 -0.82 8.47
N ASP A 3 16.24 0.06 9.33
CA ASP A 3 14.83 -0.04 9.77
C ASP A 3 13.83 0.28 8.63
N TRP A 4 14.16 1.25 7.75
CA TRP A 4 13.30 1.56 6.60
C TRP A 4 13.34 0.47 5.53
N MET A 5 14.51 -0.13 5.29
CA MET A 5 14.64 -1.26 4.35
C MET A 5 13.89 -2.49 4.87
N LYS A 6 13.95 -2.75 6.18
CA LYS A 6 13.17 -3.81 6.84
C LYS A 6 11.67 -3.54 6.67
N TYR A 7 11.21 -2.33 6.96
CA TYR A 7 9.81 -1.95 6.78
C TYR A 7 9.34 -2.12 5.33
N ALA A 8 10.15 -1.70 4.35
CA ALA A 8 9.84 -1.88 2.93
C ALA A 8 9.70 -3.36 2.54
N ARG A 9 10.56 -4.24 3.08
CA ARG A 9 10.44 -5.70 2.87
C ARG A 9 9.16 -6.27 3.49
N ASP A 10 8.74 -5.74 4.63
CA ASP A 10 7.56 -6.20 5.35
C ASP A 10 6.28 -5.81 4.62
N MET A 11 6.26 -4.59 4.10
CA MET A 11 5.20 -4.10 3.21
C MET A 11 5.14 -4.94 1.92
N ALA A 12 6.28 -5.20 1.27
CA ALA A 12 6.30 -6.03 0.06
C ALA A 12 5.84 -7.48 0.33
N LYS A 13 6.15 -8.03 1.50
CA LYS A 13 5.67 -9.34 1.94
C LYS A 13 4.15 -9.34 2.13
N ALA A 14 3.61 -8.31 2.79
CA ALA A 14 2.18 -8.15 3.00
C ALA A 14 1.42 -7.95 1.67
N GLU A 15 1.95 -7.13 0.75
CA GLU A 15 1.38 -6.93 -0.59
C GLU A 15 1.35 -8.25 -1.40
N LYS A 16 2.39 -9.07 -1.28
CA LYS A 16 2.44 -10.40 -1.93
C LYS A 16 1.47 -11.39 -1.31
N GLU A 17 1.30 -11.39 0.02
CA GLU A 17 0.34 -12.25 0.73
C GLU A 17 -1.11 -11.89 0.41
N LEU A 18 -1.37 -10.63 0.07
CA LEU A 18 -2.69 -10.12 -0.31
C LEU A 18 -3.01 -10.29 -1.81
N ASP A 19 -2.08 -10.83 -2.60
CA ASP A 19 -2.18 -10.99 -4.06
C ASP A 19 -2.67 -9.72 -4.78
N ILE A 20 -2.19 -8.55 -4.34
CA ILE A 20 -2.66 -7.26 -4.86
C ILE A 20 -2.12 -7.05 -6.27
N GLU A 21 -3.01 -6.98 -7.25
CA GLU A 21 -2.67 -6.51 -8.59
C GLU A 21 -2.74 -4.99 -8.63
N MET A 22 -1.58 -4.33 -8.46
CA MET A 22 -1.51 -2.88 -8.60
C MET A 22 -1.69 -2.43 -10.05
N TRP A 23 -2.78 -1.72 -10.31
CA TRP A 23 -3.04 -1.00 -11.54
C TRP A 23 -2.89 0.51 -11.31
N VAL A 24 -2.64 1.24 -12.40
CA VAL A 24 -2.49 2.69 -12.35
C VAL A 24 -3.29 3.36 -13.45
N ILE A 25 -4.08 4.32 -13.03
CA ILE A 25 -4.76 5.26 -13.91
C ILE A 25 -3.86 6.47 -14.07
N ILE A 26 -3.45 6.74 -15.32
CA ILE A 26 -2.66 7.92 -15.66
C ILE A 26 -3.57 8.88 -16.43
N SER A 27 -3.93 9.97 -15.77
CA SER A 27 -4.81 10.99 -16.33
C SER A 27 -4.02 12.23 -16.70
N PHE A 28 -4.16 12.69 -17.94
CA PHE A 28 -3.56 13.92 -18.44
C PHE A 28 -4.57 15.06 -18.39
N TYR A 29 -4.19 16.16 -17.75
CA TYR A 29 -5.02 17.35 -17.61
C TYR A 29 -4.35 18.54 -18.29
N ARG A 30 -5.19 19.45 -18.79
CA ARG A 30 -4.80 20.79 -19.19
C ARG A 30 -5.50 21.79 -18.30
N ARG A 31 -4.75 22.72 -17.72
CA ARG A 31 -5.33 23.87 -17.03
C ARG A 31 -5.56 25.01 -18.02
N THR A 32 -6.80 25.49 -18.09
CA THR A 32 -7.20 26.66 -18.89
C THR A 32 -6.85 27.96 -18.14
N VAL A 33 -6.90 29.10 -18.82
CA VAL A 33 -6.68 30.44 -18.22
C VAL A 33 -7.65 30.68 -17.04
N GLU A 34 -8.86 30.13 -17.13
CA GLU A 34 -9.90 30.17 -16.10
C GLU A 34 -9.69 29.14 -14.96
N LYS A 35 -8.50 28.52 -14.89
CA LYS A 35 -8.10 27.51 -13.88
C LYS A 35 -8.88 26.20 -13.89
N GLU A 36 -9.78 25.99 -14.85
CA GLU A 36 -10.43 24.69 -15.05
C GLU A 36 -9.44 23.63 -15.53
N ASN A 37 -9.56 22.41 -15.00
CA ASN A 37 -8.74 21.26 -15.39
C ASN A 37 -9.52 20.39 -16.36
N ILE A 38 -9.19 20.46 -17.64
CA ILE A 38 -9.81 19.67 -18.70
C ILE A 38 -9.04 18.35 -18.81
N LEU A 39 -9.74 17.22 -18.65
CA LEU A 39 -9.18 15.89 -18.88
C LEU A 39 -8.97 15.69 -20.39
N ILE A 40 -7.74 15.41 -20.80
CA ILE A 40 -7.39 15.16 -22.21
C ILE A 40 -7.48 13.67 -22.51
N PHE A 41 -6.82 12.85 -21.68
CA PHE A 41 -6.68 11.42 -21.91
C PHE A 41 -6.47 10.68 -20.59
N ARG A 42 -6.98 9.44 -20.53
CA ARG A 42 -6.81 8.52 -19.40
C ARG A 42 -6.25 7.19 -19.90
N TYR A 43 -5.11 6.77 -19.37
CA TYR A 43 -4.64 5.40 -19.52
C TYR A 43 -5.04 4.58 -18.31
N ASP A 44 -5.35 3.31 -18.57
CA ASP A 44 -5.51 2.30 -17.55
C ASP A 44 -4.57 1.14 -17.88
N LEU A 45 -3.56 0.94 -17.03
CA LEU A 45 -2.57 -0.11 -17.24
C LEU A 45 -1.98 -0.66 -15.93
N PRO A 46 -1.42 -1.89 -15.96
CA PRO A 46 -0.69 -2.44 -14.83
C PRO A 46 0.48 -1.55 -14.40
N LYS A 47 0.67 -1.37 -13.10
CA LYS A 47 1.75 -0.54 -12.53
C LYS A 47 3.14 -0.96 -13.04
N ARG A 48 3.39 -2.27 -13.15
CA ARG A 48 4.66 -2.82 -13.67
C ARG A 48 5.00 -2.29 -15.07
N LEU A 49 4.00 -2.12 -15.93
CA LEU A 49 4.20 -1.57 -17.28
C LEU A 49 4.40 -0.05 -17.23
N ALA A 50 3.68 0.65 -16.36
CA ALA A 50 3.84 2.09 -16.16
C ALA A 50 5.25 2.44 -15.68
N ASP A 51 5.78 1.67 -14.73
CA ASP A 51 7.13 1.86 -14.19
C ASP A 51 8.19 1.56 -15.25
N LYS A 52 8.04 0.46 -16.02
CA LYS A 52 8.97 0.06 -17.09
C LYS A 52 9.02 1.08 -18.23
N TYR A 53 7.88 1.65 -18.59
CA TYR A 53 7.75 2.58 -19.72
C TYR A 53 7.41 4.01 -19.26
N CYS A 54 7.87 4.42 -18.09
CA CYS A 54 7.58 5.73 -17.51
C CYS A 54 8.01 6.89 -18.44
N TRP A 55 9.07 6.67 -19.24
CA TRP A 55 9.56 7.62 -20.24
C TRP A 55 8.52 7.92 -21.34
N VAL A 56 7.63 6.98 -21.68
CA VAL A 56 6.55 7.19 -22.67
C VAL A 56 5.56 8.24 -22.17
N ILE A 57 5.28 8.24 -20.87
CA ILE A 57 4.40 9.23 -20.22
C ILE A 57 5.04 10.61 -20.31
N GLY A 58 6.35 10.69 -20.07
CA GLY A 58 7.14 11.91 -20.25
C GLY A 58 7.11 12.43 -21.69
N TRP A 59 7.31 11.56 -22.68
CA TRP A 59 7.24 11.91 -24.10
C TRP A 59 5.85 12.42 -24.50
N ARG A 60 4.79 11.76 -24.02
CA ARG A 60 3.42 12.24 -24.24
C ARG A 60 3.18 13.61 -23.62
N LYS A 61 3.63 13.83 -22.39
CA LYS A 61 3.56 15.14 -21.73
C LYS A 61 4.25 16.21 -22.58
N ALA A 62 5.47 15.95 -23.06
CA ALA A 62 6.22 16.89 -23.90
C ALA A 62 5.45 17.23 -25.20
N ARG A 63 4.92 16.21 -25.89
CA ARG A 63 4.09 16.42 -27.09
C ARG A 63 2.84 17.26 -26.80
N LEU A 64 2.19 17.05 -25.66
CA LEU A 64 1.01 17.84 -25.26
C LEU A 64 1.38 19.28 -24.90
N ILE A 65 2.52 19.51 -24.27
CA ILE A 65 3.04 20.87 -24.00
C ILE A 65 3.27 21.62 -25.32
N CYS A 66 3.89 20.97 -26.32
CA CYS A 66 4.08 21.59 -27.64
C CYS A 66 2.75 21.90 -28.34
N ARG A 67 1.72 21.06 -28.18
CA ARG A 67 0.38 21.30 -28.74
C ARG A 67 -0.37 22.42 -28.02
N TYR A 68 -0.11 22.62 -26.72
CA TYR A 68 -0.80 23.57 -25.87
C TYR A 68 0.19 24.45 -25.08
N PRO A 69 0.97 25.33 -25.74
CA PRO A 69 2.08 26.03 -25.10
C PRO A 69 1.67 26.96 -23.96
N ARG A 70 0.44 27.50 -23.99
CA ARG A 70 -0.11 28.37 -22.93
C ARG A 70 -0.92 27.61 -21.87
N GLY A 71 -1.22 26.33 -22.09
CA GLY A 71 -1.96 25.51 -21.12
C GLY A 71 -0.98 24.79 -20.22
N ASN A 72 -1.11 24.92 -18.90
CA ASN A 72 -0.30 24.10 -18.00
C ASN A 72 -0.77 22.64 -18.13
N VAL A 73 0.06 21.79 -18.73
CA VAL A 73 -0.20 20.36 -18.90
C VAL A 73 0.48 19.59 -17.79
N TYR A 74 -0.32 18.83 -17.05
CA TYR A 74 0.17 17.92 -16.01
C TYR A 74 -0.54 16.58 -16.10
N HIS A 75 0.01 15.59 -15.43
CA HIS A 75 -0.61 14.27 -15.31
C HIS A 75 -0.63 13.84 -13.85
N THR A 76 -1.58 13.00 -13.50
CA THR A 76 -1.70 12.40 -12.16
C THR A 76 -1.64 10.89 -12.28
N TYR A 77 -1.12 10.25 -11.23
CA TYR A 77 -1.13 8.81 -11.06
C TYR A 77 -2.12 8.47 -9.95
N SER A 78 -3.11 7.63 -10.26
CA SER A 78 -4.01 7.05 -9.26
C SER A 78 -3.81 5.55 -9.25
N LEU A 79 -3.30 5.03 -8.13
CA LEU A 79 -3.07 3.60 -7.94
C LEU A 79 -4.33 2.97 -7.39
N TYR A 80 -4.69 1.80 -7.88
CA TYR A 80 -5.82 1.02 -7.39
C TYR A 80 -5.57 -0.46 -7.59
N ASP A 81 -6.27 -1.29 -6.84
CA ASP A 81 -6.28 -2.73 -7.04
C ASP A 81 -7.45 -3.11 -7.96
N LYS A 82 -7.16 -3.82 -9.06
CA LYS A 82 -8.20 -4.20 -10.03
C LYS A 82 -9.18 -5.24 -9.46
N HIS A 83 -8.71 -6.08 -8.55
CA HIS A 83 -9.53 -7.12 -7.97
C HIS A 83 -10.54 -6.57 -6.95
N SER A 84 -10.09 -5.64 -6.12
CA SER A 84 -10.92 -5.01 -5.09
C SER A 84 -11.66 -3.77 -5.58
N GLY A 85 -11.20 -3.13 -6.66
CA GLY A 85 -11.69 -1.83 -7.13
C GLY A 85 -11.34 -0.66 -6.21
N GLU A 86 -10.60 -0.92 -5.15
CA GLU A 86 -10.24 0.05 -4.11
C GLU A 86 -8.96 0.79 -4.49
N ASP A 87 -8.92 2.08 -4.16
CA ASP A 87 -7.74 2.91 -4.34
C ASP A 87 -6.60 2.38 -3.44
N TYR A 88 -5.38 2.39 -3.96
CA TYR A 88 -4.16 2.12 -3.20
C TYR A 88 -3.49 3.41 -2.73
N SER A 89 -4.28 4.48 -2.57
CA SER A 89 -3.78 5.76 -2.07
C SER A 89 -3.42 5.67 -0.59
N PHE A 90 -2.60 6.60 -0.11
CA PHE A 90 -2.22 6.67 1.30
C PHE A 90 -3.46 6.87 2.18
N GLY A 91 -3.70 5.95 3.12
CA GLY A 91 -4.87 5.98 3.99
C GLY A 91 -6.09 5.25 3.44
N SER A 92 -5.99 4.64 2.25
CA SER A 92 -6.97 3.64 1.78
C SER A 92 -7.02 2.42 2.70
N ASP A 93 -8.12 1.67 2.66
CA ASP A 93 -8.25 0.47 3.48
C ASP A 93 -7.25 -0.63 3.09
N LEU A 94 -6.91 -0.73 1.79
CA LEU A 94 -5.83 -1.62 1.31
C LEU A 94 -4.47 -1.22 1.89
N SER A 95 -4.11 0.06 1.83
CA SER A 95 -2.83 0.54 2.38
C SER A 95 -2.76 0.37 3.90
N ARG A 96 -3.89 0.56 4.61
CA ARG A 96 -4.00 0.34 6.05
C ARG A 96 -3.87 -1.13 6.41
N LEU A 97 -4.46 -2.04 5.64
CA LEU A 97 -4.34 -3.47 5.86
C LEU A 97 -2.89 -3.94 5.67
N ALA A 98 -2.26 -3.54 4.57
CA ALA A 98 -0.85 -3.86 4.30
C ALA A 98 0.06 -3.33 5.42
N ALA A 99 -0.16 -2.09 5.86
CA ALA A 99 0.58 -1.50 6.98
C ALA A 99 0.33 -2.23 8.31
N ALA A 100 -0.91 -2.65 8.59
CA ALA A 100 -1.24 -3.39 9.80
C ALA A 100 -0.57 -4.78 9.82
N LYS A 101 -0.56 -5.49 8.69
CA LYS A 101 0.17 -6.76 8.54
C LYS A 101 1.68 -6.58 8.75
N ALA A 102 2.27 -5.56 8.12
CA ALA A 102 3.69 -5.24 8.32
C ALA A 102 4.02 -4.92 9.79
N GLN A 103 3.13 -4.23 10.50
CA GLN A 103 3.28 -3.93 11.93
C GLN A 103 3.20 -5.18 12.81
N VAL A 104 2.35 -6.16 12.47
CA VAL A 104 2.31 -7.47 13.15
C VAL A 104 3.62 -8.21 12.91
N THR A 105 4.10 -8.28 11.67
CA THR A 105 5.36 -8.98 11.38
C THR A 105 6.57 -8.32 12.05
N LYS A 106 6.62 -6.98 12.12
CA LYS A 106 7.64 -6.23 12.88
C LYS A 106 7.58 -6.56 14.37
N MET A 107 6.38 -6.61 14.95
CA MET A 107 6.18 -6.96 16.37
C MET A 107 6.64 -8.40 16.65
N GLN A 108 6.24 -9.37 15.84
CA GLN A 108 6.66 -10.77 15.95
C GLN A 108 8.19 -10.91 15.94
N ARG A 109 8.85 -10.22 15.00
CA ARG A 109 10.32 -10.18 14.95
C ARG A 109 10.95 -9.54 16.18
N SER A 110 10.42 -8.41 16.64
CA SER A 110 10.96 -7.77 17.85
C SER A 110 10.86 -8.67 19.08
N ILE A 111 9.78 -9.47 19.19
CA ILE A 111 9.63 -10.45 20.27
C ILE A 111 10.66 -11.57 20.12
N GLN A 112 10.87 -12.09 18.90
CA GLN A 112 11.86 -13.13 18.64
C GLN A 112 13.29 -12.67 18.91
N ASP A 113 13.64 -11.46 18.45
CA ASP A 113 14.96 -10.85 18.69
C ASP A 113 15.20 -10.66 20.19
N TYR A 114 14.20 -10.17 20.92
CA TYR A 114 14.27 -10.01 22.37
C TYR A 114 14.49 -11.35 23.09
N VAL A 115 13.71 -12.38 22.76
CA VAL A 115 13.86 -13.74 23.33
C VAL A 115 15.25 -14.29 23.03
N LYS A 116 15.76 -14.09 21.82
CA LYS A 116 17.08 -14.58 21.42
C LYS A 116 18.20 -13.92 22.23
N VAL A 117 18.16 -12.60 22.39
CA VAL A 117 19.15 -11.86 23.19
C VAL A 117 19.08 -12.28 24.66
N GLN A 118 17.87 -12.42 25.22
CA GLN A 118 17.70 -12.80 26.61
C GLN A 118 18.17 -14.23 26.89
N LYS A 119 17.89 -15.19 26.00
CA LYS A 119 18.40 -16.56 26.13
C LYS A 119 19.93 -16.66 26.06
N GLN A 120 20.59 -15.75 25.34
CA GLN A 120 22.04 -15.73 25.22
C GLN A 120 22.73 -15.03 26.40
N GLY A 121 22.10 -14.00 26.97
CA GLY A 121 22.69 -13.19 28.03
C GLY A 121 22.27 -13.56 29.46
N ASN A 122 21.07 -14.10 29.64
CA ASN A 122 20.46 -14.28 30.97
C ASN A 122 20.07 -15.74 31.22
N LEU A 123 20.79 -16.39 32.14
CA LEU A 123 20.53 -17.77 32.56
C LEU A 123 19.21 -17.93 33.34
N PHE A 124 18.68 -16.84 33.89
CA PHE A 124 17.43 -16.80 34.67
C PHE A 124 16.22 -16.35 33.85
N PHE A 125 16.37 -16.24 32.52
CA PHE A 125 15.27 -15.83 31.67
C PHE A 125 14.20 -16.93 31.61
N ASP A 126 13.03 -16.62 32.13
CA ASP A 126 11.83 -17.45 32.08
C ASP A 126 10.80 -16.77 31.16
N GLU A 127 10.48 -17.41 30.03
CA GLU A 127 9.60 -16.84 29.00
C GLU A 127 8.20 -16.54 29.51
N ASP A 128 7.73 -17.28 30.52
CA ASP A 128 6.36 -17.21 31.00
C ASP A 128 6.16 -16.19 32.13
N LYS A 129 7.25 -15.77 32.79
CA LYS A 129 7.22 -14.80 33.90
C LYS A 129 7.65 -13.39 33.50
N ASP A 130 8.22 -13.20 32.32
CA ASP A 130 8.64 -11.87 31.87
C ASP A 130 7.43 -10.97 31.54
N GLU A 131 7.23 -9.94 32.37
CA GLU A 131 6.15 -8.96 32.24
C GLU A 131 6.22 -8.19 30.91
N MET A 132 7.43 -7.89 30.41
CA MET A 132 7.60 -7.21 29.12
C MET A 132 7.10 -8.07 27.97
N LEU A 133 7.39 -9.37 28.04
CA LEU A 133 7.02 -10.33 27.00
C LEU A 133 5.51 -10.61 27.00
N LEU A 134 4.89 -10.73 28.19
CA LEU A 134 3.44 -10.83 28.34
C LEU A 134 2.72 -9.59 27.78
N LYS A 135 3.20 -8.39 28.10
CA LYS A 135 2.68 -7.13 27.54
C LYS A 135 2.82 -7.08 26.02
N ALA A 136 3.96 -7.52 25.47
CA ALA A 136 4.20 -7.57 24.04
C ALA A 136 3.27 -8.57 23.32
N ARG A 137 3.10 -9.78 23.87
CA ARG A 137 2.15 -10.80 23.37
C ARG A 137 0.70 -10.29 23.39
N ASN A 138 0.29 -9.60 24.45
CA ASN A 138 -1.05 -9.01 24.53
C ASN A 138 -1.27 -7.92 23.47
N LYS A 139 -0.28 -7.03 23.25
CA LYS A 139 -0.33 -6.04 22.17
C LYS A 139 -0.39 -6.68 20.79
N LEU A 140 0.33 -7.77 20.59
CA LEU A 140 0.31 -8.54 19.34
C LEU A 140 -1.07 -9.13 19.07
N LYS A 141 -1.72 -9.75 20.06
CA LYS A 141 -3.11 -10.26 19.93
C LYS A 141 -4.10 -9.16 19.54
N ILE A 142 -3.95 -7.96 20.10
CA ILE A 142 -4.80 -6.82 19.74
C ILE A 142 -4.58 -6.41 18.28
N LYS A 143 -3.32 -6.33 17.84
CA LYS A 143 -2.98 -6.00 16.45
C LYS A 143 -3.50 -7.06 15.47
N GLU A 144 -3.42 -8.35 15.80
CA GLU A 144 -3.97 -9.44 14.97
C GLU A 144 -5.49 -9.31 14.83
N LYS A 145 -6.21 -9.01 15.91
CA LYS A 145 -7.66 -8.73 15.85
C LYS A 145 -7.99 -7.54 14.94
N ASN A 146 -7.20 -6.47 15.01
CA ASN A 146 -7.40 -5.30 14.16
C ASN A 146 -7.14 -5.62 12.67
N VAL A 147 -6.15 -6.47 12.38
CA VAL A 147 -5.89 -6.96 11.02
C VAL A 147 -7.07 -7.77 10.51
N GLN A 148 -7.60 -8.71 11.32
CA GLN A 148 -8.75 -9.51 10.94
C GLN A 148 -10.00 -8.66 10.65
N GLN A 149 -10.25 -7.64 11.47
CA GLN A 149 -11.35 -6.70 11.22
C GLN A 149 -11.15 -5.91 9.92
N ALA A 150 -9.92 -5.51 9.60
CA ALA A 150 -9.61 -4.80 8.37
C ALA A 150 -9.74 -5.71 7.13
N GLU A 151 -9.36 -6.98 7.22
CA GLU A 151 -9.58 -7.97 6.16
C GLU A 151 -11.06 -8.17 5.87
N ASN A 152 -11.88 -8.31 6.91
CA ASN A 152 -13.33 -8.50 6.76
C ASN A 152 -13.97 -7.29 6.06
N ARG A 153 -13.60 -6.05 6.43
CA ARG A 153 -14.09 -4.83 5.77
C ARG A 153 -13.73 -4.79 4.30
N LEU A 154 -12.52 -5.22 3.94
CA LEU A 154 -12.10 -5.29 2.54
C LEU A 154 -12.85 -6.37 1.79
N HIS A 155 -13.10 -7.53 2.41
CA HIS A 155 -13.90 -8.59 1.81
C HIS A 155 -15.31 -8.12 1.45
N GLU A 156 -16.01 -7.45 2.38
CA GLU A 156 -17.35 -6.88 2.16
C GLU A 156 -17.37 -5.90 0.98
N LYS A 157 -16.33 -5.07 0.86
CA LYS A 157 -16.17 -4.10 -0.23
C LYS A 157 -15.90 -4.77 -1.57
N VAL A 158 -15.03 -5.77 -1.60
CA VAL A 158 -14.72 -6.57 -2.80
C VAL A 158 -15.98 -7.28 -3.29
N GLU A 159 -16.76 -7.87 -2.38
CA GLU A 159 -18.04 -8.51 -2.73
C GLU A 159 -19.05 -7.53 -3.28
N SER A 160 -19.20 -6.36 -2.65
CA SER A 160 -20.07 -5.29 -3.12
C SER A 160 -19.67 -4.81 -4.53
N HIS A 161 -18.37 -4.67 -4.78
CA HIS A 161 -17.85 -4.26 -6.09
C HIS A 161 -18.12 -5.33 -7.16
N ARG A 162 -17.95 -6.62 -6.84
CA ARG A 162 -18.25 -7.72 -7.77
C ARG A 162 -19.74 -7.83 -8.08
N CYS A 163 -20.62 -7.58 -7.11
CA CYS A 163 -22.07 -7.58 -7.34
C CYS A 163 -22.50 -6.41 -8.24
N GLY A 164 -21.91 -5.22 -8.08
CA GLY A 164 -22.21 -4.06 -8.93
C GLY A 164 -21.78 -4.20 -10.41
N PHE A 165 -20.96 -5.20 -10.75
CA PHE A 165 -20.62 -5.54 -12.15
C PHE A 165 -21.57 -6.59 -12.78
N ARG A 166 -22.47 -7.20 -12.00
CA ARG A 166 -23.40 -8.24 -12.47
C ARG A 166 -24.80 -7.73 -12.80
N GLU A 167 -25.07 -6.43 -12.60
CA GLU A 167 -26.29 -5.72 -13.04
C GLU A 167 -26.00 -4.92 -14.32
#